data_AF-A0A538GV00-F1
#
_entry.id   AF-A0A538GV00-F1
#
_cell.length_a   1.000
_cell.length_b   1.000
_cell.length_c   1.000
_cell.angle_alpha   90.00
_cell.angle_beta   90.00
_cell.angle_gamma   90.00
#
_symmetry.space_group_name_H-M   'P 1'
#
loop_
_entity.id
_entity.type
_entity.pdbx_description
1 polymer ?
#
loop_
_entity_poly.entity_id
_entity_poly.type
_entity_poly.pdbx_seq_one_letter_code
_entity_poly.pdbx_strand_id
1 'polypeptide(L)'
;MILENGVVRTMEPTLPVVRALAIAGDRVAGGVGTHETALASPDRVDLGGRCVLPGFNDSHVHFPTWALAQRQVRLEGTASLDEALQRIAAATSEVQPGGWLRGMGWRSGDWSPPTEPTKEALDRVTGDTPTALMARDYHSLWLNSAALARANGDLEVAGGVVVRDERGEPTGVLREECA
;
A
#
# COMPACT_ATOMS: atom_id res chain seq x y z
N MET A 1 -4.43 -5.67 34.82
CA MET A 1 -5.63 -6.20 34.13
C MET A 1 -5.60 -7.72 34.15
N ILE A 2 -6.75 -8.37 34.28
CA ILE A 2 -6.92 -9.83 34.16
C ILE A 2 -7.97 -10.09 33.08
N LEU A 3 -7.61 -10.87 32.06
CA LEU A 3 -8.54 -11.41 31.09
C LEU A 3 -9.00 -12.78 31.57
N GLU A 4 -10.28 -13.02 31.77
CA GLU A 4 -10.81 -14.26 32.33
C GLU A 4 -11.88 -14.94 31.46
N ASN A 5 -12.21 -16.19 31.78
CA ASN A 5 -13.21 -16.99 31.05
C ASN A 5 -12.95 -17.08 29.53
N GLY A 6 -11.67 -17.09 29.10
CA GLY A 6 -11.29 -17.12 27.69
C GLY A 6 -10.51 -18.37 27.28
N VAL A 7 -10.24 -18.53 25.98
CA VAL A 7 -9.26 -19.50 25.46
C VAL A 7 -8.01 -18.74 25.06
N VAL A 8 -7.01 -18.69 25.92
CA VAL A 8 -5.76 -17.97 25.63
C VAL A 8 -4.75 -18.96 25.07
N ARG A 9 -4.36 -18.81 23.80
CA ARG A 9 -3.28 -19.61 23.23
C ARG A 9 -1.97 -18.86 23.38
N THR A 10 -1.02 -19.41 24.11
CA THR A 10 0.23 -18.72 24.47
C THR A 10 1.31 -18.86 23.40
N MET A 11 1.19 -19.88 22.54
CA MET A 11 2.26 -20.38 21.66
C MET A 11 3.50 -20.94 22.41
N GLU A 12 3.44 -21.06 23.73
CA GLU A 12 4.47 -21.71 24.57
C GLU A 12 4.18 -23.22 24.66
N PRO A 13 5.07 -24.10 24.16
CA PRO A 13 4.83 -25.55 24.13
C PRO A 13 4.51 -26.17 25.50
N THR A 14 5.07 -25.64 26.58
CA THR A 14 4.86 -26.15 27.95
C THR A 14 3.58 -25.64 28.61
N LEU A 15 2.97 -24.58 28.07
CA LEU A 15 1.72 -23.99 28.56
C LEU A 15 0.86 -23.50 27.40
N PRO A 16 0.44 -24.37 26.46
CA PRO A 16 -0.05 -23.94 25.15
C PRO A 16 -1.42 -23.26 25.19
N VAL A 17 -2.26 -23.58 26.19
CA VAL A 17 -3.58 -23.00 26.39
C VAL A 17 -3.82 -22.72 27.88
N VAL A 18 -4.27 -21.51 28.20
CA VAL A 18 -4.74 -21.12 29.53
C VAL A 18 -6.13 -20.51 29.46
N ARG A 19 -6.85 -20.48 30.58
CA ARG A 19 -8.23 -19.97 30.64
C ARG A 19 -8.32 -18.48 30.98
N ALA A 20 -7.22 -17.89 31.40
CA ALA A 20 -7.14 -16.50 31.78
C ALA A 20 -5.67 -16.01 31.77
N LEU A 21 -5.47 -14.70 31.68
CA LEU A 21 -4.18 -14.04 31.47
C LEU A 21 -4.07 -12.78 32.33
N ALA A 22 -3.04 -12.70 33.16
CA ALA A 22 -2.72 -11.50 33.93
C ALA A 22 -1.74 -10.61 33.16
N ILE A 23 -2.05 -9.32 33.07
CA ILE A 23 -1.26 -8.30 32.38
C ILE A 23 -0.94 -7.16 33.35
N ALA A 24 0.35 -6.85 33.48
CA ALA A 24 0.88 -5.75 34.28
C ALA A 24 1.63 -4.79 33.35
N GLY A 25 1.06 -3.61 33.12
CA GLY A 25 1.60 -2.66 32.14
C GLY A 25 1.62 -3.28 30.73
N ASP A 26 2.81 -3.33 30.13
CA ASP A 26 3.09 -3.87 28.80
C ASP A 26 3.51 -5.37 28.81
N ARG A 27 3.50 -6.02 29.98
CA ARG A 27 3.98 -7.40 30.14
C ARG A 27 2.88 -8.36 30.58
N VAL A 28 2.96 -9.58 30.07
CA VAL A 28 2.25 -10.72 30.63
C VAL A 28 2.87 -11.06 31.98
N ALA A 29 2.09 -10.94 33.04
CA ALA A 29 2.50 -11.25 34.42
C ALA A 29 2.32 -12.74 34.76
N GLY A 30 1.50 -13.47 34.00
CA GLY A 30 1.34 -14.91 34.14
C GLY A 30 0.00 -15.45 33.62
N GLY A 31 -0.14 -16.77 33.59
CA GLY A 31 -1.41 -17.47 33.46
C GLY A 31 -2.10 -17.65 34.81
N VAL A 32 -3.38 -18.03 34.78
CA VAL A 32 -4.23 -18.08 35.98
C VAL A 32 -4.20 -19.43 36.68
N GLY A 33 -4.03 -19.38 38.01
CA GLY A 33 -4.04 -20.54 38.91
C GLY A 33 -3.41 -20.30 40.28
N THR A 34 -2.40 -19.43 40.41
CA THR A 34 -1.72 -19.18 41.70
C THR A 34 -1.20 -17.74 41.91
N HIS A 35 -1.01 -16.94 40.87
CA HIS A 35 -0.38 -15.61 40.98
C HIS A 35 -1.35 -14.41 40.93
N GLU A 36 -2.66 -14.65 40.77
CA GLU A 36 -3.66 -13.58 40.58
C GLU A 36 -3.94 -12.75 41.83
N THR A 37 -3.75 -13.33 43.02
CA THR A 37 -4.01 -12.67 44.31
C THR A 37 -2.94 -11.63 44.67
N ALA A 38 -1.87 -11.52 43.88
CA ALA A 38 -0.75 -10.61 44.13
C ALA A 38 -0.91 -9.22 43.49
N LEU A 39 -1.95 -8.99 42.67
CA LEU A 39 -2.22 -7.68 42.08
C LEU A 39 -3.19 -6.90 42.97
N ALA A 40 -2.80 -5.71 43.42
CA ALA A 40 -3.72 -4.80 44.10
C ALA A 40 -4.79 -4.31 43.11
N SER A 41 -6.02 -4.80 43.26
CA SER A 41 -7.24 -4.39 42.52
C SER A 41 -7.09 -4.32 40.99
N PRO A 42 -6.81 -5.44 40.29
CA PRO A 42 -6.70 -5.43 38.84
C PRO A 42 -8.06 -5.23 38.16
N ASP A 43 -8.11 -4.43 37.09
CA ASP A 43 -9.25 -4.42 36.17
C ASP A 43 -9.48 -5.82 35.59
N ARG A 44 -10.73 -6.29 35.59
CA ARG A 44 -11.11 -7.61 35.09
C ARG A 44 -11.95 -7.50 33.82
N VAL A 45 -11.67 -8.39 32.87
CA VAL A 45 -12.39 -8.48 31.60
C VAL A 45 -12.82 -9.92 31.39
N ASP A 46 -14.13 -10.17 31.45
CA ASP A 46 -14.72 -11.46 31.07
C ASP A 46 -14.74 -11.60 29.54
N LEU A 47 -14.00 -12.58 29.03
CA LEU A 47 -13.90 -12.85 27.60
C LEU A 47 -15.11 -13.61 27.06
N GLY A 48 -15.96 -14.19 27.89
CA GLY A 48 -17.16 -14.92 27.48
C GLY A 48 -16.86 -16.11 26.55
N GLY A 49 -15.77 -16.83 26.81
CA GLY A 49 -15.31 -17.96 26.00
C GLY A 49 -14.47 -17.59 24.78
N ARG A 50 -14.27 -16.29 24.47
CA ARG A 50 -13.51 -15.83 23.30
C ARG A 50 -12.02 -16.18 23.38
N CYS A 51 -11.37 -16.21 22.22
CA CYS A 51 -9.98 -16.59 22.06
C CYS A 51 -9.04 -15.37 22.16
N VAL A 52 -7.90 -15.53 22.82
CA VAL A 52 -6.78 -14.57 22.82
C VAL A 52 -5.58 -15.26 22.17
N LEU A 53 -4.90 -14.53 21.26
CA LEU A 53 -3.69 -14.95 20.56
C LEU A 53 -2.61 -13.88 20.76
N PRO A 54 -1.31 -14.22 20.63
CA PRO A 54 -0.28 -13.20 20.41
C PRO A 54 -0.63 -12.38 19.17
N GLY A 55 -0.33 -11.08 19.22
CA GLY A 55 -0.46 -10.23 18.04
C GLY A 55 0.40 -10.78 16.89
N PHE A 56 -0.10 -10.64 15.65
CA PHE A 56 0.69 -11.00 14.49
C PHE A 56 1.95 -10.12 14.41
N ASN A 57 3.09 -10.75 14.14
CA ASN A 57 4.36 -10.06 13.93
C ASN A 57 4.81 -10.33 12.49
N ASP A 58 4.97 -9.25 11.72
CA ASP A 58 5.52 -9.32 10.38
C ASP A 58 7.01 -9.00 10.44
N SER A 59 7.85 -10.01 10.22
CA SER A 59 9.31 -9.89 10.28
C SER A 59 9.92 -9.18 9.08
N HIS A 60 9.16 -8.96 8.00
CA HIS A 60 9.67 -8.30 6.81
C HIS A 60 8.57 -7.51 6.11
N VAL A 61 8.56 -6.19 6.33
CA VAL A 61 7.61 -5.28 5.71
C VAL A 61 8.30 -4.00 5.25
N HIS A 62 7.91 -3.51 4.07
CA HIS A 62 8.24 -2.16 3.60
C HIS A 62 7.18 -1.17 4.10
N PHE A 63 7.07 -0.98 5.42
CA PHE A 63 5.98 -0.21 6.02
C PHE A 63 5.85 1.23 5.49
N PRO A 64 6.95 2.00 5.28
CA PRO A 64 6.86 3.32 4.66
C PRO A 64 6.30 3.28 3.23
N THR A 65 6.74 2.32 2.41
CA THR A 65 6.24 2.13 1.04
C THR A 65 4.76 1.78 1.06
N TRP A 66 4.34 0.86 1.94
CA TRP A 66 2.93 0.49 2.10
C TRP A 66 2.08 1.68 2.54
N ALA A 67 2.55 2.48 3.52
CA ALA A 67 1.84 3.65 4.01
C ALA A 67 1.70 4.74 2.92
N LEU A 68 2.74 4.95 2.12
CA LEU A 68 2.68 5.85 0.96
C LEU A 68 1.70 5.34 -0.10
N ALA A 69 1.69 4.04 -0.38
CA ALA A 69 0.76 3.41 -1.33
C ALA A 69 -0.72 3.57 -0.91
N GLN A 70 -1.02 3.69 0.39
CA GLN A 70 -2.40 3.98 0.84
C GLN A 70 -2.92 5.36 0.40
N ARG A 71 -2.02 6.28 0.02
CA ARG A 71 -2.38 7.62 -0.49
C ARG A 71 -2.28 7.73 -2.01
N GLN A 72 -1.93 6.63 -2.69
CA GLN A 72 -1.78 6.62 -4.14
C GLN A 72 -3.11 6.34 -4.83
N VAL A 73 -3.25 6.87 -6.04
CA VAL A 73 -4.39 6.55 -6.91
C VAL A 73 -4.37 5.07 -7.26
N ARG A 74 -5.48 4.37 -7.00
CA ARG A 74 -5.66 2.95 -7.34
C ARG A 74 -6.33 2.80 -8.69
N LEU A 75 -5.59 2.26 -9.65
CA LEU A 75 -6.04 2.03 -11.02
C LEU A 75 -6.36 0.55 -11.28
N GLU A 76 -6.18 -0.32 -10.29
CA GLU A 76 -6.61 -1.71 -10.37
C GLU A 76 -8.11 -1.81 -10.71
N GLY A 77 -8.44 -2.71 -11.63
CA GLY A 77 -9.81 -2.97 -12.04
C GLY A 77 -10.43 -1.90 -12.96
N THR A 78 -9.65 -0.91 -13.42
CA THR A 78 -10.13 -0.02 -14.49
C THR A 78 -10.30 -0.81 -15.79
N ALA A 79 -11.43 -0.61 -16.48
CA ALA A 79 -11.77 -1.33 -17.71
C ALA A 79 -11.61 -0.49 -18.98
N SER A 80 -11.20 0.78 -18.84
CA SER A 80 -10.92 1.67 -19.97
C SER A 80 -9.92 2.76 -19.58
N LEU A 81 -9.29 3.38 -20.58
CA LEU A 81 -8.46 4.57 -20.38
C LEU A 81 -9.28 5.70 -19.75
N ASP A 82 -10.53 5.90 -20.19
CA ASP A 82 -11.39 6.96 -19.66
C ASP A 82 -11.71 6.77 -18.17
N GLU A 83 -11.97 5.53 -17.74
CA GLU A 83 -12.18 5.24 -16.31
C GLU A 83 -10.92 5.53 -15.48
N ALA A 84 -9.74 5.14 -16.01
CA ALA A 84 -8.47 5.46 -15.36
C ALA A 84 -8.28 6.98 -15.25
N LEU A 85 -8.50 7.72 -16.33
CA LEU A 85 -8.39 9.19 -16.36
C LEU A 85 -9.37 9.87 -15.41
N GLN A 86 -10.60 9.35 -15.25
CA GLN A 86 -11.57 9.87 -14.28
C GLN A 86 -11.06 9.72 -12.83
N ARG A 87 -10.52 8.55 -12.47
CA ARG A 87 -9.93 8.33 -11.13
C ARG A 87 -8.72 9.24 -10.90
N ILE A 88 -7.88 9.41 -11.92
CA ILE A 88 -6.70 10.29 -11.87
C ILE A 88 -7.12 11.76 -11.69
N ALA A 89 -8.12 12.23 -12.45
CA ALA A 89 -8.65 13.58 -12.36
C ALA A 89 -9.20 13.89 -10.96
N ALA A 90 -9.98 12.96 -10.40
CA ALA A 90 -10.53 13.09 -9.06
C ALA A 90 -9.42 13.26 -8.02
N ALA A 91 -8.38 12.42 -8.09
CA ALA A 91 -7.27 12.46 -7.15
C ALA A 91 -6.33 13.67 -7.34
N THR A 92 -6.22 14.20 -8.57
CA THR A 92 -5.39 15.39 -8.86
C THR A 92 -5.87 16.59 -8.03
N SER A 93 -7.18 16.72 -7.81
CA SER A 93 -7.75 17.83 -7.04
C SER A 93 -7.33 17.87 -5.57
N GLU A 94 -6.86 16.74 -5.03
CA GLU A 94 -6.41 16.59 -3.64
C GLU A 94 -4.91 16.87 -3.46
N VAL A 95 -4.17 17.00 -4.57
CA VAL A 95 -2.72 17.21 -4.55
C VAL A 95 -2.40 18.64 -4.13
N GLN A 96 -1.54 18.78 -3.12
CA GLN A 96 -1.09 20.09 -2.66
C GLN A 96 -0.20 20.75 -3.71
N PRO A 97 -0.19 22.11 -3.80
CA PRO A 97 0.69 22.83 -4.73
C PRO A 97 2.15 22.39 -4.61
N GLY A 98 2.78 22.07 -5.75
CA GLY A 98 4.15 21.55 -5.80
C GLY A 98 4.30 20.07 -5.44
N GLY A 99 3.21 19.40 -5.08
CA GLY A 99 3.15 17.96 -4.83
C GLY A 99 3.19 17.12 -6.10
N TRP A 100 3.32 15.81 -5.91
CA TRP A 100 3.24 14.81 -6.96
C TRP A 100 1.95 14.01 -6.83
N LEU A 101 1.33 13.71 -7.97
CA LEU A 101 0.32 12.67 -8.03
C LEU A 101 1.01 11.33 -8.29
N ARG A 102 0.79 10.37 -7.40
CA ARG A 102 1.32 9.01 -7.53
C ARG A 102 0.18 8.01 -7.54
N GLY A 103 0.32 6.97 -8.35
CA GLY A 103 -0.69 5.94 -8.51
C GLY A 103 -0.09 4.62 -8.92
N MET A 104 -0.90 3.57 -8.89
CA MET A 104 -0.47 2.23 -9.26
C MET A 104 -1.62 1.39 -9.84
N GLY A 105 -1.27 0.29 -10.51
CA GLY A 105 -2.19 -0.77 -10.85
C GLY A 105 -2.85 -0.69 -12.22
N TRP A 106 -2.43 0.25 -13.08
CA TRP A 106 -2.95 0.30 -14.45
C TRP A 106 -2.45 -0.87 -15.28
N ARG A 107 -3.27 -1.32 -16.24
CA ARG A 107 -2.90 -2.34 -17.22
C ARG A 107 -3.72 -2.11 -18.49
N SER A 108 -3.10 -1.53 -19.52
CA SER A 108 -3.78 -1.19 -20.78
C SER A 108 -4.38 -2.39 -21.51
N GLY A 109 -3.80 -3.59 -21.33
CA GLY A 109 -4.35 -4.84 -21.84
C GLY A 109 -5.67 -5.30 -21.20
N ASP A 110 -6.04 -4.75 -20.04
CA ASP A 110 -7.36 -4.99 -19.40
C ASP A 110 -8.43 -4.02 -19.92
N TRP A 111 -8.04 -2.98 -20.68
CA TRP A 111 -8.95 -1.96 -21.17
C TRP A 111 -9.66 -2.39 -22.45
N SER A 112 -10.91 -1.92 -22.62
CA SER A 112 -11.70 -2.15 -23.83
C SER A 112 -12.15 -0.83 -24.46
N PRO A 113 -11.65 -0.47 -25.66
CA PRO A 113 -10.62 -1.18 -26.41
C PRO A 113 -9.24 -1.11 -25.73
N PRO A 114 -8.34 -2.07 -25.97
CA PRO A 114 -6.96 -1.97 -25.52
C PRO A 114 -6.35 -0.70 -26.08
N THR A 115 -5.85 0.17 -25.20
CA THR A 115 -5.38 1.50 -25.56
C THR A 115 -4.10 1.77 -24.80
N GLU A 116 -3.00 2.05 -25.50
CA GLU A 116 -1.79 2.45 -24.79
C GLU A 116 -1.92 3.87 -24.24
N PRO A 117 -1.62 4.06 -22.95
CA PRO A 117 -1.71 5.37 -22.35
C PRO A 117 -0.61 6.30 -22.89
N THR A 118 -0.88 7.61 -22.89
CA THR A 118 0.09 8.63 -23.29
C THR A 118 0.16 9.78 -22.30
N LYS A 119 1.25 10.54 -22.33
CA LYS A 119 1.46 11.72 -21.50
C LYS A 119 0.40 12.79 -21.81
N GLU A 120 -0.02 12.94 -23.07
CA GLU A 120 -1.08 13.88 -23.45
C GLU A 120 -2.42 13.51 -22.80
N ALA A 121 -2.71 12.21 -22.63
CA ALA A 121 -3.90 11.77 -21.92
C ALA A 121 -3.86 12.15 -20.44
N LEU A 122 -2.69 12.04 -19.77
CA LEU A 122 -2.52 12.53 -18.41
C LEU A 122 -2.53 14.05 -18.33
N ASP A 123 -1.85 14.74 -19.24
CA ASP A 123 -1.74 16.20 -19.24
C ASP A 123 -3.13 16.84 -19.24
N ARG A 124 -4.10 16.27 -19.98
CA ARG A 124 -5.50 16.72 -19.99
C ARG A 124 -6.17 16.72 -18.61
N VAL A 125 -5.82 15.78 -17.73
CA VAL A 125 -6.48 15.61 -16.42
C VAL A 125 -5.62 16.05 -15.24
N THR A 126 -4.30 16.18 -15.44
CA THR A 126 -3.33 16.49 -14.38
C THR A 126 -2.69 17.87 -14.53
N GLY A 127 -2.75 18.47 -15.72
CA GLY A 127 -2.09 19.74 -16.02
C GLY A 127 -0.59 19.70 -15.68
N ASP A 128 -0.12 20.72 -14.98
CA ASP A 128 1.29 20.85 -14.56
C ASP A 128 1.65 20.04 -13.30
N THR A 129 0.69 19.31 -12.73
CA THR A 129 0.94 18.45 -11.57
C THR A 129 1.77 17.24 -12.00
N PRO A 130 3.05 17.10 -11.60
CA PRO A 130 3.84 15.94 -12.00
C PRO A 130 3.17 14.66 -11.52
N THR A 131 2.91 13.77 -12.47
CA THR A 131 2.16 12.53 -12.27
C THR A 131 2.97 11.32 -12.69
N ALA A 132 3.06 10.32 -11.81
CA ALA A 132 3.74 9.06 -12.07
C ALA A 132 2.89 7.87 -11.60
N LEU A 133 2.54 6.99 -12.53
CA LEU A 133 1.60 5.89 -12.31
C LEU A 133 2.27 4.55 -12.64
N MET A 134 2.45 3.72 -11.63
CA MET A 134 3.09 2.41 -11.78
C MET A 134 2.11 1.39 -12.37
N ALA A 135 2.57 0.60 -13.33
CA ALA A 135 1.77 -0.48 -13.90
C ALA A 135 1.55 -1.60 -12.87
N ARG A 136 0.53 -2.42 -13.12
CA ARG A 136 0.15 -3.53 -12.24
C ARG A 136 1.25 -4.57 -12.06
N ASP A 137 2.12 -4.74 -13.05
CA ASP A 137 3.24 -5.69 -13.03
C ASP A 137 4.50 -5.11 -12.38
N TYR A 138 4.54 -3.82 -12.02
CA TYR A 138 5.73 -3.12 -11.53
C TYR A 138 6.88 -3.00 -12.54
N HIS A 139 6.62 -3.23 -13.83
CA HIS A 139 7.62 -3.16 -14.91
C HIS A 139 7.39 -1.99 -15.86
N SER A 140 6.42 -1.13 -15.59
CA SER A 140 6.17 0.04 -16.42
C SER A 140 5.71 1.24 -15.61
N LEU A 141 6.10 2.43 -16.06
CA LEU A 141 5.70 3.70 -15.48
C LEU A 141 5.00 4.56 -16.53
N TRP A 142 3.88 5.16 -16.17
CA TRP A 142 3.17 6.13 -17.00
C TRP A 142 3.28 7.52 -16.39
N LEU A 143 3.90 8.43 -17.15
CA LEU A 143 4.29 9.77 -16.78
C LEU A 143 3.58 10.81 -17.63
N ASN A 144 3.25 11.95 -17.03
CA ASN A 144 2.80 13.12 -17.76
C ASN A 144 4.00 14.00 -18.19
N SER A 145 3.75 15.05 -18.99
CA SER A 145 4.82 15.93 -19.48
C SER A 145 5.55 16.64 -18.35
N ALA A 146 4.83 17.06 -17.29
CA ALA A 146 5.42 17.70 -16.12
C ALA A 146 6.32 16.79 -15.28
N ALA A 147 6.07 15.47 -15.26
CA ALA A 147 6.93 14.49 -14.61
C ALA A 147 8.15 14.16 -15.46
N LEU A 148 7.99 13.98 -16.78
CA LEU A 148 9.11 13.80 -17.72
C LEU A 148 10.07 14.98 -17.69
N ALA A 149 9.57 16.22 -17.64
CA ALA A 149 10.40 17.41 -17.55
C ALA A 149 11.25 17.49 -16.26
N ARG A 150 10.89 16.72 -15.23
CA ARG A 150 11.65 16.59 -13.98
C ARG A 150 12.60 15.39 -13.99
N ALA A 151 12.58 14.56 -15.03
CA ALA A 151 13.57 13.53 -15.23
C ALA A 151 14.90 14.20 -15.62
N ASN A 152 15.86 14.22 -14.70
CA ASN A 152 17.13 14.93 -14.86
C ASN A 152 18.24 14.03 -15.45
N GLY A 153 17.89 12.93 -16.12
CA GLY A 153 18.81 11.93 -16.66
C GLY A 153 18.44 11.52 -18.08
N ASP A 154 19.32 10.74 -18.72
CA ASP A 154 18.97 10.06 -19.95
C ASP A 154 17.85 9.05 -19.65
N LEU A 155 16.78 9.10 -20.43
CA LEU A 155 15.69 8.15 -20.32
C LEU A 155 16.11 6.78 -20.88
N GLU A 156 17.08 6.75 -21.79
CA GLU A 156 17.56 5.50 -22.39
C GLU A 156 18.57 4.81 -21.48
N VAL A 157 18.17 3.67 -20.93
CA VAL A 157 18.99 2.85 -20.03
C VAL A 157 19.05 1.43 -20.56
N ALA A 158 20.23 0.79 -20.45
CA ALA A 158 20.41 -0.59 -20.87
C ALA A 158 19.44 -1.52 -20.13
N GLY A 159 18.68 -2.33 -20.87
CA GLY A 159 17.63 -3.20 -20.31
C GLY A 159 16.26 -2.53 -20.14
N GLY A 160 16.14 -1.24 -20.48
CA GLY A 160 14.90 -0.48 -20.43
C GLY A 160 14.33 -0.16 -21.82
N VAL A 161 13.08 0.34 -21.83
CA VAL A 161 12.44 0.84 -23.06
C VAL A 161 11.72 2.16 -22.77
N VAL A 162 12.08 3.20 -23.53
CA VAL A 162 11.27 4.42 -23.65
C VAL A 162 10.29 4.23 -24.81
N VAL A 163 8.99 4.16 -24.51
CA VAL A 163 7.97 4.06 -25.57
C VAL A 163 7.88 5.41 -26.27
N ARG A 164 8.01 5.41 -27.60
CA ARG A 164 8.03 6.61 -28.44
C ARG A 164 6.91 6.59 -29.48
N ASP A 165 6.44 7.77 -29.85
CA ASP A 165 5.48 7.94 -30.92
C ASP A 165 6.14 7.87 -32.31
N GLU A 166 5.36 8.09 -33.37
CA GLU A 166 5.84 8.08 -34.76
C GLU A 166 6.88 9.18 -35.07
N ARG A 167 6.98 10.20 -34.22
CA ARG A 167 7.94 11.30 -34.34
C ARG A 167 9.20 11.05 -33.51
N GLY A 168 9.25 9.96 -32.75
CA GLY A 168 10.34 9.63 -31.85
C GLY A 168 10.23 10.31 -30.49
N GLU A 169 9.13 10.99 -30.17
CA GLU A 169 8.94 11.65 -28.87
C GLU A 169 8.47 10.63 -27.83
N PRO A 170 8.97 10.68 -26.58
CA PRO A 170 8.50 9.80 -25.51
C PRO A 170 6.99 9.96 -25.28
N THR A 171 6.24 8.85 -25.32
CA THR A 171 4.80 8.86 -25.03
C THR A 171 4.50 9.01 -23.54
N GLY A 172 5.53 9.00 -22.69
CA GLY A 172 5.38 8.97 -21.23
C GLY A 172 5.26 7.58 -20.64
N VAL A 173 5.31 6.51 -21.45
CA VAL A 173 5.42 5.15 -20.94
C VAL A 173 6.89 4.70 -20.96
N LEU A 174 7.40 4.34 -19.79
CA LEU A 174 8.73 3.74 -19.60
C LEU A 174 8.56 2.28 -19.17
N ARG A 175 9.46 1.40 -19.58
CA ARG A 175 9.43 -0.03 -19.22
C ARG A 175 10.77 -0.52 -18.70
N GLU A 176 10.71 -1.54 -17.86
CA GLU A 176 11.87 -2.24 -17.29
C GLU A 176 12.83 -1.24 -16.61
N GLU A 177 14.13 -1.28 -16.92
CA GLU A 177 15.14 -0.41 -16.29
C GLU A 177 14.98 1.10 -16.55
N CYS A 178 14.08 1.50 -17.48
CA CYS A 178 13.74 2.90 -17.70
C CYS A 178 12.67 3.43 -16.72
N ALA A 179 11.89 2.55 -16.07
CA ALA A 179 10.76 2.92 -15.21
C ALA A 179 11.19 3.31 -13.79
#